data_AF-A0A7X4A4U2-F1
#
_entry.id   AF-A0A7X4A4U2-F1
#
_cell.length_a   1.000
_cell.length_b   1.000
_cell.length_c   1.000
_cell.angle_alpha   90.00
_cell.angle_beta   90.00
_cell.angle_gamma   90.00
#
_symmetry.space_group_name_H-M   'P 1'
#
loop_
_entity.id
_entity.type
_entity.pdbx_description
1 polymer ?
#
loop_
_entity_poly.entity_id
_entity_poly.type
_entity_poly.pdbx_seq_one_letter_code
_entity_poly.pdbx_strand_id
1 'polypeptide(L)' 'MNLDHLPRVRLAHLPTPLEPLERLSEALAGALSGPGGGPEIWIKRDDCTGLA' A
#
# COMPACT_ATOMS: atom_id res chain seq x y z
N MET A 1 -9.92 -9.63 17.80
CA MET A 1 -9.85 -8.29 18.42
C MET A 1 -11.11 -7.53 18.00
N ASN A 2 -11.89 -6.97 18.93
CA ASN A 2 -13.05 -6.15 18.61
C ASN A 2 -12.64 -4.68 18.82
N LEU A 3 -12.67 -3.86 17.77
CA LEU A 3 -12.25 -2.44 17.82
C LEU A 3 -13.44 -1.49 17.66
N ASP A 4 -14.64 -1.99 17.39
CA ASP A 4 -15.80 -1.18 16.97
C ASP A 4 -16.39 -0.35 18.11
N HIS A 5 -16.14 -0.75 19.36
CA HIS A 5 -16.57 -0.03 20.55
C HIS A 5 -15.68 1.17 20.90
N LEU A 6 -14.48 1.27 20.30
CA LEU A 6 -13.59 2.40 20.53
C LEU A 6 -14.09 3.61 19.72
N PRO A 7 -14.30 4.79 20.35
CA PRO A 7 -14.75 5.96 19.61
C PRO A 7 -13.69 6.40 18.58
N ARG A 8 -14.12 6.72 17.36
CA ARG A 8 -13.25 7.18 16.26
C ARG A 8 -13.70 8.55 15.76
N VAL A 9 -12.79 9.52 15.79
CA VAL A 9 -13.01 10.82 15.14
C VAL A 9 -12.63 10.70 13.66
N ARG A 10 -13.51 11.13 12.74
CA ARG A 10 -13.25 11.08 11.30
C ARG A 10 -12.40 12.27 10.87
N LEU A 11 -11.09 12.05 10.83
CA LEU A 11 -10.11 13.05 10.39
C LEU A 11 -9.61 12.83 8.95
N ALA A 12 -9.94 11.70 8.31
CA ALA A 12 -9.42 11.33 6.99
C ALA A 12 -10.48 10.66 6.11
N HIS A 13 -10.27 10.71 4.79
CA HIS A 13 -11.03 9.96 3.79
C HIS A 13 -10.49 8.53 3.69
N LEU A 14 -11.13 7.62 4.43
CA LEU A 14 -10.74 6.21 4.50
C LEU A 14 -11.82 5.32 3.84
N PRO A 15 -11.45 4.12 3.32
CA PRO A 15 -10.09 3.57 3.26
C PRO A 15 -9.22 4.25 2.19
N THR A 16 -7.92 4.33 2.46
CA THR A 16 -6.95 4.78 1.46
C THR A 16 -6.74 3.72 0.37
N PRO A 17 -6.49 4.12 -0.90
CA PRO A 17 -6.26 3.19 -2.00
C PRO A 17 -5.13 2.19 -1.73
N LEU A 18 -5.29 0.98 -2.28
CA LEU A 18 -4.23 -0.02 -2.37
C LEU A 18 -3.95 -0.26 -3.86
N GLU A 19 -2.73 0.05 -4.30
CA GLU A 19 -2.38 0.10 -5.73
C GLU A 19 -1.20 -0.83 -6.03
N PRO A 20 -1.23 -1.59 -7.14
CA PRO A 20 -0.08 -2.38 -7.58
C PRO A 20 1.01 -1.47 -8.16
N LEU A 21 2.27 -1.78 -7.90
CA LEU A 21 3.43 -1.08 -8.46
C LEU A 21 4.12 -1.94 -9.51
N GLU A 22 3.42 -2.20 -10.62
CA GLU A 22 3.87 -3.09 -11.70
C GLU A 22 5.25 -2.67 -12.24
N ARG A 23 5.42 -1.38 -12.56
CA ARG A 23 6.70 -0.85 -13.07
C ARG A 23 7.85 -0.97 -12.08
N LEU A 24 7.58 -0.85 -10.78
CA LEU A 24 8.62 -1.03 -9.75
C LEU A 24 8.99 -2.51 -9.62
N SER A 25 7.97 -3.38 -9.68
CA SER A 25 8.14 -4.84 -9.66
C SER A 25 9.01 -5.29 -10.84
N GLU A 26 8.73 -4.79 -12.05
CA GLU A 26 9.53 -5.01 -13.26
C GLU A 26 10.96 -4.47 -13.12
N ALA A 27 11.12 -3.23 -12.63
CA ALA A 27 12.43 -2.61 -12.47
C ALA A 27 13.34 -3.40 -11.50
N LEU A 28 12.75 -4.04 -10.49
CA LEU A 28 13.47 -4.84 -9.51
C LEU A 28 13.68 -6.30 -9.93
N ALA A 29 12.99 -6.77 -10.97
CA ALA A 29 13.11 -8.14 -11.46
C ALA A 29 14.53 -8.51 -11.92
N GLY A 30 15.29 -7.56 -12.48
CA GLY A 30 16.69 -7.76 -12.86
C GLY A 30 17.69 -7.48 -11.73
N ALA A 31 17.30 -6.69 -10.72
CA ALA A 31 18.17 -6.26 -9.64
C ALA A 31 18.22 -7.26 -8.47
N LEU A 32 17.12 -8.00 -8.25
CA LEU A 32 17.03 -8.98 -7.19
C LEU A 32 17.50 -10.34 -7.73
N SER A 33 18.75 -10.68 -7.42
CA SER A 33 19.39 -11.93 -7.89
C SER A 33 18.80 -13.15 -7.19
N GLY A 34 17.71 -13.70 -7.74
CA GLY A 34 17.13 -14.98 -7.33
C GLY A 34 16.39 -15.65 -8.50
N PRO A 35 16.35 -16.99 -8.57
CA PRO A 35 15.59 -17.69 -9.60
C PRO A 35 14.09 -17.45 -9.38
N GLY A 36 13.51 -16.50 -10.11
CA GLY A 36 12.08 -16.24 -10.11
C GLY A 36 11.70 -14.76 -10.01
N GLY A 37 11.92 -13.98 -11.07
CA GLY A 37 11.29 -12.67 -11.28
C GLY A 37 11.49 -11.61 -10.18
N GLY A 38 10.85 -10.45 -10.37
CA GLY A 38 10.76 -9.42 -9.33
C GLY A 38 9.60 -9.71 -8.38
N PRO A 39 9.63 -9.15 -7.15
CA PRO A 39 8.53 -9.28 -6.21
C PRO A 39 7.29 -8.55 -6.74
N GLU A 40 6.12 -9.08 -6.42
CA GLU A 40 4.86 -8.35 -6.59
C GLU A 40 4.77 -7.27 -5.50
N ILE A 41 4.78 -6.00 -5.90
CA ILE A 41 4.77 -4.87 -4.95
C ILE A 41 3.43 -4.16 -5.00
N TRP A 42 2.89 -3.89 -3.81
CA TRP A 42 1.69 -3.09 -3.60
C TRP A 42 2.00 -1.92 -2.67
N ILE A 43 1.30 -0.80 -2.85
CA ILE A 43 1.37 0.36 -1.96
C ILE A 43 0.01 0.70 -1.38
N LYS A 44 -0.05 0.87 -0.06
CA LYS A 44 -1.20 1.47 0.62
C LYS A 44 -0.97 2.98 0.72
N ARG A 45 -1.85 3.76 0.07
CA ARG A 45 -1.70 5.21 -0.12
C ARG A 45 -2.10 6.03 1.11
N ASP A 46 -1.41 5.83 2.23
CA ASP A 46 -1.67 6.57 3.47
C ASP A 46 -1.27 8.06 3.39
N ASP A 47 -0.63 8.48 2.30
CA ASP A 47 -0.47 9.87 1.89
C ASP A 47 -1.80 10.50 1.37
N CYS A 48 -2.75 9.69 0.90
CA CYS A 48 -4.04 10.13 0.35
C CYS A 48 -5.17 10.20 1.40
N THR A 49 -4.88 10.72 2.60
CA THR A 49 -5.89 10.87 3.66
C THR A 49 -6.84 12.05 3.44
N GLY A 50 -6.51 12.96 2.53
CA GLY A 50 -7.31 14.16 2.21
C GLY A 50 -7.29 15.25 3.28
N LEU A 51 -6.27 15.23 4.15
CA LEU A 51 -5.84 16.35 5.00
C LEU A 51 -4.66 17.03 4.31
N ALA A 52 -4.91 18.03 3.47
CA ALA A 52 -3.88 18.85 2.84
C ALA A 52 -4.33 20.31 2.81
#